data_AF-A0A913ZSG5-F1
#
_entry.id   AF-A0A913ZSG5-F1
#
_cell.length_a   1.000
_cell.length_b   1.000
_cell.length_c   1.000
_cell.angle_alpha   90.00
_cell.angle_beta   90.00
_cell.angle_gamma   90.00
#
_symmetry.space_group_name_H-M   'P 1'
#
loop_
_entity.id
_entity.type
_entity.pdbx_description
1 polymer ?
#
loop_
_entity_poly.entity_id
_entity_poly.type
_entity_poly.pdbx_seq_one_letter_code
_entity_poly.pdbx_strand_id
1 'polypeptide(L)'
;MAGSSKEVLARSFKKRLQDLDCPYVDGVDESWISELLFHPGEARIRLLQWLFSRFDGKLAEMLENQYVLSETQMDSRLQCLLQIASVMGLCKADDIDLIRGAASSSKQSAFWDQLLDILCIADAADNPQKRGLASPGIVSESMTLDEQFDHDCQYINTLAAQRDLKDTFSTKLHLLPPDLLRLIENNLKEQGLEGHRPQPPERSKLDEVISKLDKDLAASEAQLGALQKQYDYPRSDQKAVAKVTQTLKLVLSELAQLVTSFSYCFESEMRQWCNKTPPQLTDLGPAVKRVHSLLQQFSVLLDGLKGIQTSYIGVCSSGQHSKNATETKRVDKLVSVSQAALESFQECVSIMNESLQRCGEEWDASTTLGATFLR
;
A
#
# COMPACT_ATOMS: atom_id res chain seq x y z
N MET A 1 -1.38 40.27 -2.05
CA MET A 1 -2.10 40.13 -0.77
C MET A 1 -1.87 38.78 -0.06
N ALA A 2 -1.42 37.70 -0.74
CA ALA A 2 -1.21 36.38 -0.09
C ALA A 2 0.09 36.21 0.73
N GLY A 3 1.08 37.11 0.58
CA GLY A 3 2.38 37.02 1.29
C GLY A 3 2.29 37.32 2.80
N SER A 4 1.46 38.29 3.19
CA SER A 4 1.38 38.76 4.58
C SER A 4 0.77 37.74 5.55
N SER A 5 -0.19 36.91 5.12
CA SER A 5 -0.81 35.89 5.98
C SER A 5 0.13 34.71 6.26
N LYS A 6 0.97 34.32 5.29
CA LYS A 6 1.93 33.21 5.46
C LYS A 6 3.07 33.57 6.40
N GLU A 7 3.57 34.81 6.34
CA GLU A 7 4.63 35.29 7.25
C GLU A 7 4.15 35.40 8.70
N VAL A 8 2.90 35.84 8.92
CA VAL A 8 2.30 35.88 10.26
C VAL A 8 2.14 34.48 10.84
N LEU A 9 1.65 33.52 10.04
CA LEU A 9 1.54 32.11 10.44
C LEU A 9 2.91 31.49 10.73
N ALA A 10 3.90 31.72 9.86
CA ALA A 10 5.26 31.22 10.06
C ALA A 10 5.89 31.75 11.35
N ARG A 11 5.63 33.02 11.71
CA ARG A 11 6.08 33.60 12.98
C ARG A 11 5.39 32.97 14.19
N SER A 12 4.10 32.68 14.10
CA SER A 12 3.37 31.98 15.17
C SER A 12 3.91 30.56 15.37
N PHE A 13 4.05 29.79 14.29
CA PHE A 13 4.60 28.44 14.35
C PHE A 13 6.06 28.41 14.82
N LYS A 14 6.87 29.40 14.42
CA LYS A 14 8.24 29.58 14.94
C LYS A 14 8.26 29.61 16.46
N LYS A 15 7.40 30.46 17.04
CA LYS A 15 7.33 30.65 18.49
C LYS A 15 6.94 29.35 19.20
N ARG A 16 5.88 28.67 18.74
CA ARG A 16 5.45 27.38 19.33
C ARG A 16 6.53 26.31 19.23
N LEU A 17 7.25 26.22 18.11
CA LEU A 17 8.36 25.28 17.95
C LEU A 17 9.57 25.64 18.84
N GLN A 18 9.84 26.92 19.08
CA GLN A 18 10.86 27.36 20.03
C GLN A 18 10.46 27.03 21.48
N ASP A 19 9.20 27.20 21.84
CA ASP A 19 8.67 26.84 23.17
C ASP A 19 8.73 25.32 23.44
N LEU A 20 8.77 24.52 22.37
CA LEU A 20 8.99 23.07 22.38
C LEU A 20 10.48 22.69 22.29
N ASP A 21 11.42 23.62 22.38
CA ASP A 21 12.87 23.36 22.24
C ASP A 21 13.24 22.62 20.94
N CYS A 22 12.60 22.99 19.81
CA CYS A 22 12.85 22.36 18.52
C CYS A 22 14.23 22.78 17.95
N PRO A 23 15.11 21.82 17.59
CA PRO A 23 16.47 22.11 17.13
C PRO A 23 16.52 22.71 15.71
N TYR A 24 15.42 22.63 14.95
CA TYR A 24 15.38 23.07 13.54
C TYR A 24 15.05 24.56 13.37
N VAL A 25 14.89 25.30 14.47
CA VAL A 25 14.38 26.68 14.47
C VAL A 25 15.40 27.69 15.03
N ASP A 26 16.55 27.22 15.48
CA ASP A 26 17.60 28.07 16.05
C ASP A 26 18.29 28.90 14.98
N GLY A 27 18.22 30.23 15.13
CA GLY A 27 18.92 31.18 14.27
C GLY A 27 18.37 31.32 12.85
N VAL A 28 17.24 30.68 12.52
CA VAL A 28 16.68 30.70 11.16
C VAL A 28 15.56 31.73 11.00
N ASP A 29 15.42 32.29 9.80
CA ASP A 29 14.47 33.34 9.48
C ASP A 29 13.07 32.80 9.10
N GLU A 30 12.10 33.69 9.01
CA GLU A 30 10.68 33.34 8.80
C GLU A 30 10.41 32.72 7.42
N SER A 31 11.29 33.01 6.44
CA SER A 31 11.22 32.43 5.10
C SER A 31 11.59 30.94 5.12
N TRP A 32 12.65 30.57 5.83
CA TRP A 32 13.03 29.17 6.04
C TRP A 32 11.93 28.35 6.72
N ILE A 33 11.25 28.94 7.72
CA ILE A 33 10.16 28.26 8.43
C ILE A 33 8.98 28.03 7.48
N SER A 34 8.70 28.98 6.60
CA SER A 34 7.70 28.82 5.56
C SER A 34 8.09 27.71 4.56
N GLU A 35 9.38 27.58 4.23
CA GLU A 35 9.88 26.47 3.41
C GLU A 35 9.73 25.13 4.13
N LEU A 36 10.19 25.04 5.38
CA LEU A 36 10.12 23.85 6.22
C LEU A 36 8.69 23.33 6.41
N LEU A 37 7.73 24.24 6.62
CA LEU A 37 6.33 23.90 6.95
C LEU A 37 5.40 23.81 5.75
N PHE A 38 5.72 24.37 4.59
CA PHE A 38 4.77 24.38 3.46
C PHE A 38 5.30 23.78 2.16
N HIS A 39 6.57 23.37 2.13
CA HIS A 39 7.17 22.79 0.94
C HIS A 39 7.61 21.34 1.17
N PRO A 40 7.58 20.52 0.10
CA PRO A 40 8.07 19.16 0.17
C PRO A 40 9.59 19.12 0.32
N GLY A 41 10.08 18.31 1.25
CA GLY A 41 11.51 18.12 1.46
C GLY A 41 11.82 17.23 2.67
N GLU A 42 13.05 16.73 2.72
CA GLU A 42 13.53 15.88 3.82
C GLU A 42 13.49 16.62 5.17
N ALA A 43 13.74 17.93 5.18
CA ALA A 43 13.68 18.74 6.40
C ALA A 43 12.29 18.70 7.06
N ARG A 44 11.22 18.74 6.25
CA ARG A 44 9.83 18.60 6.72
C ARG A 44 9.60 17.23 7.36
N ILE A 45 10.04 16.17 6.69
CA ILE A 45 9.87 14.80 7.16
C ILE A 45 10.57 14.61 8.50
N ARG A 46 11.80 15.12 8.63
CA ARG A 46 12.56 15.08 9.89
C ARG A 46 11.90 15.88 11.01
N LEU A 47 11.31 17.03 10.69
CA LEU A 47 10.54 17.81 11.66
C LEU A 47 9.33 17.02 12.17
N LEU A 48 8.55 16.40 11.26
CA LEU A 48 7.40 15.57 11.64
C LEU A 48 7.82 14.37 12.49
N GLN A 49 8.92 13.69 12.12
CA GLN A 49 9.47 12.59 12.92
C GLN A 49 9.82 13.06 14.33
N TRP A 50 10.54 14.18 14.45
CA TRP A 50 10.92 14.74 15.75
C TRP A 50 9.69 15.11 16.60
N LEU A 51 8.68 15.73 16.01
CA LEU A 51 7.44 16.11 16.70
C LEU A 51 6.70 14.88 17.22
N PHE A 52 6.53 13.83 16.41
CA PHE A 52 5.86 12.61 16.85
C PHE A 52 6.68 11.83 17.88
N SER A 53 8.01 11.80 17.77
CA SER A 53 8.90 11.23 18.79
C SER A 53 8.81 11.97 20.12
N ARG A 54 8.53 13.28 20.11
CA ARG A 54 8.34 14.07 21.33
C ARG A 54 6.99 13.84 22.00
N PHE A 55 5.95 13.49 21.23
CA PHE A 55 4.61 13.23 21.77
C PHE A 55 4.55 11.97 22.64
N ASP A 56 5.19 10.88 22.22
CA ASP A 56 5.16 9.59 22.93
C ASP A 56 6.47 8.80 22.66
N GLY A 57 7.09 8.29 23.72
CA GLY A 57 8.29 7.45 23.64
C GLY A 57 8.11 6.18 22.80
N LYS A 58 6.90 5.62 22.73
CA LYS A 58 6.61 4.46 21.84
C LYS A 58 6.65 4.85 20.36
N LEU A 59 6.22 6.06 20.03
CA LEU A 59 6.33 6.59 18.67
C LEU A 59 7.81 6.82 18.33
N ALA A 60 8.62 7.26 19.29
CA ALA A 60 10.06 7.38 19.12
C ALA A 60 10.71 6.03 18.75
N GLU A 61 10.43 4.96 19.51
CA GLU A 61 10.96 3.62 19.19
C GLU A 61 10.54 3.13 17.80
N MET A 62 9.28 3.37 17.41
CA MET A 62 8.77 2.98 16.09
C MET A 62 9.46 3.75 14.95
N LEU A 63 9.72 5.04 15.15
CA LEU A 63 10.35 5.92 14.16
C LEU A 63 11.87 5.71 14.08
N GLU A 64 12.55 5.39 15.19
CA GLU A 64 13.98 5.07 15.23
C GLU A 64 14.30 3.77 14.49
N ASN A 65 13.45 2.75 14.61
CA ASN A 65 13.61 1.49 13.85
C ASN A 65 13.56 1.71 12.32
N GLN A 66 12.92 2.77 11.85
CA GLN A 66 12.90 3.16 10.44
C GLN A 66 14.07 4.08 10.05
N TYR A 67 14.71 4.75 11.01
CA TYR A 67 15.85 5.65 10.78
C TYR A 67 17.11 4.90 10.32
N VAL A 68 17.23 3.61 10.69
CA VAL A 68 18.38 2.76 10.36
C VAL A 68 18.32 2.17 8.93
N LEU A 69 17.16 2.22 8.27
CA LEU A 69 16.92 1.59 6.96
C LEU A 69 16.85 2.63 5.82
N SER A 70 17.99 3.19 5.44
CA SER A 70 18.38 3.81 4.14
C SER A 70 17.43 4.75 3.36
N GLU A 71 18.01 5.70 2.61
CA GLU A 71 17.33 6.69 1.75
C GLU A 71 16.39 6.10 0.67
N THR A 72 16.48 4.80 0.39
CA THR A 72 15.65 4.09 -0.60
C THR A 72 14.24 3.77 -0.11
N GLN A 73 13.91 4.05 1.15
CA GLN A 73 12.62 3.75 1.80
C GLN A 73 11.76 4.98 2.12
N MET A 74 11.92 6.07 1.35
CA MET A 74 11.13 7.30 1.52
C MET A 74 9.61 7.06 1.60
N ASP A 75 9.09 6.12 0.81
CA ASP A 75 7.65 5.81 0.80
C ASP A 75 7.18 5.09 2.07
N SER A 76 8.01 4.24 2.69
CA SER A 76 7.63 3.58 3.96
C SER A 76 7.66 4.55 5.14
N ARG A 77 8.61 5.50 5.16
CA ARG A 77 8.66 6.60 6.14
C ARG A 77 7.42 7.48 6.06
N LEU A 78 7.03 7.88 4.85
CA LEU A 78 5.83 8.69 4.62
C LEU A 78 4.56 7.95 5.03
N GLN A 79 4.45 6.66 4.72
CA GLN A 79 3.32 5.84 5.14
C GLN A 79 3.24 5.69 6.67
N CYS A 80 4.38 5.55 7.36
CA CYS A 80 4.39 5.50 8.81
C CYS A 80 3.92 6.81 9.44
N LEU A 81 4.46 7.94 8.97
CA LEU A 81 4.02 9.26 9.42
C LEU A 81 2.53 9.52 9.15
N LEU A 82 2.05 9.08 7.99
CA LEU A 82 0.62 9.15 7.63
C LEU A 82 -0.24 8.30 8.57
N GLN A 83 0.21 7.09 8.89
CA GLN A 83 -0.47 6.21 9.82
C GLN A 83 -0.61 6.87 11.19
N ILE A 84 0.50 7.40 11.74
CA ILE A 84 0.51 8.11 13.04
C ILE A 84 -0.45 9.30 13.01
N ALA A 85 -0.30 10.17 12.00
CA ALA A 85 -1.14 11.36 11.85
C ALA A 85 -2.63 11.01 11.73
N SER A 86 -2.98 9.92 11.03
CA SER A 86 -4.36 9.46 10.90
C SER A 86 -4.93 8.92 12.21
N VAL A 87 -4.14 8.18 12.98
CA VAL A 87 -4.54 7.64 14.29
C VAL A 87 -4.72 8.77 15.32
N MET A 88 -3.91 9.83 15.22
CA MET A 88 -4.07 11.05 16.02
C MET A 88 -5.24 11.94 15.58
N GLY A 89 -5.94 11.59 14.49
CA GLY A 89 -7.08 12.35 13.96
C GLY A 89 -6.69 13.66 13.26
N LEU A 90 -5.42 13.84 12.90
CA LEU A 90 -4.90 15.05 12.24
C LEU A 90 -5.18 15.06 10.72
N CYS A 91 -5.30 13.89 10.11
CA CYS A 91 -5.56 13.74 8.68
C CYS A 91 -6.25 12.43 8.34
N LYS A 92 -6.66 12.26 7.07
CA LYS A 92 -7.20 10.98 6.58
C LYS A 92 -6.07 9.98 6.26
N ALA A 93 -6.41 8.70 6.16
CA ALA A 93 -5.46 7.63 5.85
C ALA A 93 -4.91 7.68 4.41
N ASP A 94 -5.54 8.44 3.51
CA ASP A 94 -5.15 8.66 2.12
C ASP A 94 -4.44 10.01 1.88
N ASP A 95 -4.27 10.83 2.92
CA ASP A 95 -3.72 12.20 2.84
C ASP A 95 -2.18 12.24 2.80
N ILE A 96 -1.54 11.42 1.97
CA ILE A 96 -0.07 11.37 1.87
C ILE A 96 0.54 12.71 1.40
N ASP A 97 -0.19 13.46 0.57
CA ASP A 97 0.23 14.78 0.09
C ASP A 97 0.31 15.82 1.20
N LEU A 98 -0.44 15.64 2.29
CA LEU A 98 -0.37 16.51 3.46
C LEU A 98 0.93 16.31 4.23
N ILE A 99 1.34 15.04 4.40
CA ILE A 99 2.61 14.68 5.02
C ILE A 99 3.78 15.14 4.14
N ARG A 100 3.68 14.94 2.81
CA ARG A 100 4.71 15.37 1.86
C ARG A 100 4.83 16.90 1.76
N GLY A 101 3.79 17.67 2.10
CA GLY A 101 3.80 19.13 1.94
C GLY A 101 3.36 19.60 0.55
N ALA A 102 2.64 18.75 -0.20
CA ALA A 102 2.06 19.05 -1.51
C ALA A 102 0.58 19.48 -1.45
N ALA A 103 -0.07 19.35 -0.28
CA ALA A 103 -1.46 19.75 -0.07
C ALA A 103 -1.67 21.28 -0.12
N SER A 104 -2.93 21.73 -0.15
CA SER A 104 -3.26 23.17 -0.15
C SER A 104 -2.75 23.88 1.12
N SER A 105 -2.32 25.14 1.00
CA SER A 105 -1.74 25.89 2.13
C SER A 105 -2.68 25.98 3.35
N SER A 106 -4.00 26.07 3.14
CA SER A 106 -4.99 26.10 4.24
C SER A 106 -5.11 24.75 4.95
N LYS A 107 -5.00 23.64 4.22
CA LYS A 107 -5.02 22.29 4.83
C LYS A 107 -3.74 22.02 5.60
N GLN A 108 -2.59 22.44 5.05
CA GLN A 108 -1.30 22.36 5.74
C GLN A 108 -1.26 23.23 7.00
N SER A 109 -1.81 24.45 6.97
CA SER A 109 -1.84 25.31 8.16
C SER A 109 -2.71 24.73 9.27
N ALA A 110 -3.90 24.22 8.95
CA ALA A 110 -4.78 23.58 9.94
C ALA A 110 -4.12 22.34 10.57
N PHE A 111 -3.44 21.53 9.76
CA PHE A 111 -2.68 20.38 10.24
C PHE A 111 -1.57 20.77 11.23
N TRP A 112 -0.78 21.80 10.89
CA TRP A 112 0.28 22.27 11.77
C TRP A 112 -0.24 22.89 13.06
N ASP A 113 -1.33 23.66 12.97
CA ASP A 113 -1.98 24.27 14.11
C ASP A 113 -2.45 23.19 15.11
N GLN A 114 -3.18 22.18 14.63
CA GLN A 114 -3.65 21.07 15.45
C GLN A 114 -2.50 20.23 16.03
N LEU A 115 -1.48 19.92 15.23
CA LEU A 115 -0.35 19.12 15.70
C LEU A 115 0.45 19.84 16.78
N LEU A 116 0.76 21.13 16.57
CA LEU A 116 1.51 21.93 17.52
C LEU A 116 0.70 22.19 18.79
N ASP A 117 -0.61 22.38 18.70
CA ASP A 117 -1.46 22.56 19.88
C ASP A 117 -1.48 21.31 20.75
N ILE A 118 -1.67 20.11 20.16
CA ILE A 118 -1.61 18.85 20.89
C ILE A 118 -0.26 18.69 21.60
N LEU A 119 0.84 19.01 20.93
CA LEU A 119 2.19 18.90 21.48
C LEU A 119 2.47 19.94 22.57
N CYS A 120 2.02 21.18 22.41
CA CYS A 120 2.14 22.21 23.43
C CYS A 120 1.34 21.85 24.68
N ILE A 121 0.15 21.27 24.52
CA ILE A 121 -0.67 20.77 25.62
C ILE A 121 0.02 19.60 26.33
N ALA A 122 0.58 18.65 25.57
CA ALA A 122 1.32 17.51 26.13
C ALA A 122 2.57 17.97 26.91
N ASP A 123 3.39 18.86 26.35
CA ASP A 123 4.60 19.42 27.00
C ASP A 123 4.25 20.20 28.27
N ALA A 124 3.15 20.98 28.24
CA ALA A 124 2.65 21.72 29.39
C ALA A 124 2.10 20.81 30.50
N ALA A 125 1.54 19.65 30.15
CA ALA A 125 1.04 18.67 31.12
C ALA A 125 2.18 17.97 31.87
N ASP A 126 3.27 17.65 31.18
CA ASP A 126 4.43 16.97 31.76
C ASP A 126 5.36 17.90 32.54
N ASN A 127 5.36 19.21 32.26
CA ASN A 127 6.19 20.17 32.96
C ASN A 127 5.48 20.80 34.19
N PRO A 128 5.87 20.44 35.43
CA PRO A 128 5.22 20.95 36.65
C PRO A 128 5.34 22.47 36.85
N GLN A 129 6.29 23.14 36.17
CA GLN A 129 6.44 24.60 36.20
C GLN A 129 5.59 25.33 35.15
N LYS A 130 5.08 24.63 34.13
CA LYS A 130 4.21 25.20 33.07
C LYS A 130 2.70 24.92 33.30
N ARG A 131 2.29 24.35 34.44
CA ARG A 131 0.85 24.11 34.76
C ARG A 131 -0.03 25.36 34.70
N GLY A 132 0.52 26.56 34.84
CA GLY A 132 -0.22 27.82 34.64
C GLY A 132 -0.61 28.09 33.18
N LEU A 133 0.01 27.39 32.21
CA LEU A 133 -0.29 27.38 30.78
C LEU A 133 -1.18 26.20 30.36
N ALA A 134 -1.57 25.32 31.30
CA ALA A 134 -2.70 24.43 31.08
C ALA A 134 -3.97 25.29 31.07
N SER A 135 -4.20 26.00 29.96
CA SER A 135 -5.30 26.94 29.88
C SER A 135 -6.62 26.19 29.81
N PRO A 136 -7.63 26.62 30.58
CA PRO A 136 -8.99 26.15 30.45
C PRO A 136 -9.54 26.60 29.10
N GLY A 137 -9.87 25.66 28.22
CA GLY A 137 -10.54 25.94 26.95
C GLY A 137 -9.65 26.59 25.89
N ILE A 138 -9.89 26.21 24.64
CA ILE A 138 -9.20 26.71 23.45
C ILE A 138 -9.56 28.19 23.30
N VAL A 139 -8.59 29.10 23.50
CA VAL A 139 -8.77 30.52 23.14
C VAL A 139 -8.44 30.69 21.66
N SER A 140 -9.42 31.02 20.83
CA SER A 140 -9.21 31.22 19.40
C SER A 140 -8.42 32.51 19.17
N GLU A 141 -7.27 32.43 18.48
CA GLU A 141 -6.46 33.61 18.08
C GLU A 141 -7.21 34.56 17.12
N SER A 142 -8.38 34.16 16.60
CA SER A 142 -9.20 34.92 15.66
C SER A 142 -10.22 35.86 16.32
N MET A 143 -10.40 35.81 17.64
CA MET A 143 -11.40 36.58 18.39
C MET A 143 -10.78 37.22 19.62
N THR A 144 -11.30 38.38 20.01
CA THR A 144 -10.87 39.02 21.27
C THR A 144 -11.39 38.24 22.48
N LEU A 145 -10.75 38.40 23.65
CA LEU A 145 -11.15 37.71 24.88
C LEU A 145 -12.61 37.99 25.27
N ASP A 146 -13.08 39.22 25.04
CA ASP A 146 -14.46 39.61 25.33
C ASP A 146 -15.46 38.94 24.36
N GLU A 147 -15.13 38.90 23.07
CA GLU A 147 -15.96 38.22 22.05
C GLU A 147 -16.02 36.70 22.28
N GLN A 148 -14.90 36.11 22.68
CA GLN A 148 -14.87 34.70 23.03
C GLN A 148 -15.66 34.40 24.30
N PHE A 149 -15.55 35.24 25.34
CA PHE A 149 -16.35 35.09 26.55
C PHE A 149 -17.85 35.13 26.24
N ASP A 150 -18.28 36.06 25.39
CA ASP A 150 -19.67 36.15 24.94
C ASP A 150 -20.09 34.91 24.13
N HIS A 151 -19.23 34.43 23.23
CA HIS A 151 -19.49 33.23 22.44
C HIS A 151 -19.58 31.97 23.32
N ASP A 152 -18.70 31.83 24.31
CA ASP A 152 -18.68 30.70 25.25
C ASP A 152 -19.93 30.72 26.15
N CYS A 153 -20.32 31.91 26.62
CA CYS A 153 -21.57 32.08 27.37
C CYS A 153 -22.81 31.78 26.53
N GLN A 154 -22.84 32.21 25.27
CA GLN A 154 -23.92 31.88 24.32
C GLN A 154 -23.95 30.38 24.00
N TYR A 155 -22.80 29.75 23.85
CA TYR A 155 -22.69 28.31 23.62
C TYR A 155 -23.20 27.51 24.82
N ILE A 156 -22.79 27.85 26.04
CA ILE A 156 -23.30 27.23 27.27
C ILE A 156 -24.81 27.43 27.40
N ASN A 157 -25.32 28.63 27.12
CA ASN A 157 -26.76 28.90 27.13
C ASN A 157 -27.50 28.07 26.07
N THR A 158 -26.90 27.88 24.90
CA THR A 158 -27.48 27.06 23.82
C THR A 158 -27.47 25.58 24.22
N LEU A 159 -26.39 25.07 24.81
CA LEU A 159 -26.33 23.71 25.35
C LEU A 159 -27.38 23.48 26.44
N ALA A 160 -27.53 24.45 27.34
CA ALA A 160 -28.52 24.44 28.40
C ALA A 160 -29.97 24.49 27.87
N ALA A 161 -30.18 25.12 26.70
CA ALA A 161 -31.48 25.19 26.04
C ALA A 161 -31.78 23.97 25.15
N GLN A 162 -30.77 23.31 24.60
CA GLN A 162 -30.93 22.17 23.67
C GLN A 162 -31.26 20.86 24.38
N ARG A 163 -30.89 20.70 25.66
CA ARG A 163 -31.18 19.50 26.44
C ARG A 163 -31.75 19.90 27.80
N ASP A 164 -32.71 19.13 28.30
CA ASP A 164 -33.09 19.25 29.70
C ASP A 164 -31.90 18.80 30.55
N LEU A 165 -31.12 19.77 31.06
CA LEU A 165 -29.96 19.52 31.92
C LEU A 165 -30.35 18.66 33.13
N LYS A 166 -31.63 18.65 33.53
CA LYS A 166 -32.13 17.74 34.57
C LYS A 166 -31.98 16.27 34.22
N ASP A 167 -32.08 15.87 32.96
CA ASP A 167 -31.86 14.48 32.55
C ASP A 167 -30.35 14.16 32.49
N THR A 168 -29.50 15.15 32.18
CA THR A 168 -28.04 14.96 32.14
C THR A 168 -27.44 14.87 33.55
N PHE A 169 -27.99 15.63 34.50
CA PHE A 169 -27.63 15.58 35.93
C PHE A 169 -28.56 14.71 36.76
N SER A 170 -29.47 13.98 36.12
CA SER A 170 -30.35 13.04 36.82
C SER A 170 -29.48 11.92 37.38
N THR A 171 -29.52 11.74 38.70
CA THR A 171 -28.92 10.62 39.42
C THR A 171 -29.65 9.29 39.16
N LYS A 172 -30.34 9.13 38.02
CA LYS A 172 -30.73 7.82 37.50
C LYS A 172 -29.43 7.10 37.11
N LEU A 173 -28.82 6.46 38.10
CA LEU A 173 -27.74 5.52 37.90
C LEU A 173 -28.28 4.38 37.04
N HIS A 174 -27.98 4.44 35.75
CA HIS A 174 -28.14 3.32 34.84
C HIS A 174 -27.03 2.31 35.17
N LEU A 175 -27.27 1.49 36.19
CA LEU A 175 -26.37 0.41 36.61
C LEU A 175 -26.20 -0.67 35.54
N LEU A 176 -27.05 -0.65 34.52
CA LEU A 176 -27.11 -1.61 33.42
C LEU A 176 -27.01 -0.87 32.08
N PRO A 177 -26.28 -1.42 31.09
CA PRO A 177 -26.25 -0.90 29.73
C PRO A 177 -27.65 -0.75 29.11
N PRO A 178 -27.83 0.18 28.15
CA PRO A 178 -29.12 0.44 27.50
C PRO A 178 -29.77 -0.81 26.89
N ASP A 179 -28.97 -1.74 26.38
CA ASP A 179 -29.46 -2.98 25.77
C ASP A 179 -30.15 -3.91 26.77
N LEU A 180 -29.60 -4.01 27.99
CA LEU A 180 -30.18 -4.81 29.07
C LEU A 180 -31.43 -4.13 29.63
N LEU A 181 -31.44 -2.80 29.74
CA LEU A 181 -32.63 -2.05 30.13
C LEU A 181 -33.77 -2.26 29.14
N ARG A 182 -33.47 -2.19 27.84
CA ARG A 182 -34.45 -2.43 26.77
C ARG A 182 -34.98 -3.87 26.80
N LEU A 183 -34.12 -4.84 27.07
CA LEU A 183 -34.54 -6.24 27.22
C LEU A 183 -35.48 -6.42 28.42
N ILE A 184 -35.16 -5.82 29.57
CA ILE A 184 -35.99 -5.87 30.78
C ILE A 184 -37.33 -5.18 30.52
N GLU A 185 -37.33 -4.00 29.89
CA GLU A 185 -38.55 -3.28 29.49
C GLU A 185 -39.41 -4.12 28.55
N ASN A 186 -38.82 -4.77 27.54
CA ASN A 186 -39.54 -5.64 26.63
C ASN A 186 -40.15 -6.86 27.36
N ASN A 187 -39.41 -7.48 28.28
CA ASN A 187 -39.92 -8.57 29.10
C ASN A 187 -41.07 -8.11 30.03
N LEU A 188 -41.00 -6.89 30.58
CA LEU A 188 -42.08 -6.31 31.40
C LEU A 188 -43.32 -5.98 30.57
N LYS A 189 -43.13 -5.54 29.31
CA LYS A 189 -44.21 -5.33 28.33
C LYS A 189 -44.93 -6.64 28.01
N GLU A 190 -44.17 -7.70 27.75
CA GLU A 190 -44.71 -9.05 27.51
C GLU A 190 -45.50 -9.59 28.72
N GLN A 191 -45.15 -9.17 29.94
CA GLN A 191 -45.85 -9.51 31.18
C GLN A 191 -47.00 -8.54 31.54
N GLY A 192 -47.29 -7.52 30.71
CA GLY A 192 -48.38 -6.57 30.93
C GLY A 192 -48.15 -5.58 32.09
N LEU A 193 -46.90 -5.42 32.54
CA LEU A 193 -46.50 -4.58 33.69
C LEU A 193 -45.77 -3.32 33.22
N GLU A 194 -46.34 -2.60 32.24
CA GLU A 194 -45.77 -1.35 31.74
C GLU A 194 -45.73 -0.28 32.85
N GLY A 195 -44.56 0.35 33.04
CA GLY A 195 -44.36 1.45 33.98
C GLY A 195 -44.16 1.06 35.45
N HIS A 196 -44.21 -0.24 35.79
CA HIS A 196 -43.90 -0.69 37.15
C HIS A 196 -42.40 -0.98 37.32
N ARG A 197 -41.84 -0.53 38.45
CA ARG A 197 -40.47 -0.90 38.85
C ARG A 197 -40.40 -2.43 38.96
N PRO A 198 -39.45 -3.12 38.29
CA PRO A 198 -39.33 -4.57 38.40
C PRO A 198 -39.17 -4.94 39.88
N GLN A 199 -40.11 -5.73 40.39
CA GLN A 199 -40.01 -6.24 41.75
C GLN A 199 -38.88 -7.28 41.79
N PRO A 200 -38.08 -7.31 42.87
CA PRO A 200 -37.08 -8.35 43.06
C PRO A 200 -37.75 -9.73 42.92
N PRO A 201 -37.18 -10.66 42.12
CA PRO A 201 -37.70 -12.02 42.02
C PRO A 201 -37.85 -12.63 43.41
N GLU A 202 -38.97 -13.34 43.64
CA GLU A 202 -39.19 -14.05 44.90
C GLU A 202 -38.03 -15.04 45.14
N ARG A 203 -37.44 -14.99 46.34
CA ARG A 203 -36.26 -15.82 46.70
C ARG A 203 -36.51 -17.31 46.47
N SER A 204 -37.71 -17.79 46.75
CA SER A 204 -38.11 -19.18 46.52
C SER A 204 -37.97 -19.61 45.05
N LYS A 205 -38.38 -18.77 44.10
CA LYS A 205 -38.23 -19.04 42.66
C LYS A 205 -36.77 -19.02 42.24
N LEU A 206 -35.96 -18.16 42.84
CA LEU A 206 -34.52 -18.10 42.57
C LEU A 206 -33.81 -19.36 43.08
N ASP A 207 -34.16 -19.83 44.29
CA ASP A 207 -33.63 -21.07 44.86
C ASP A 207 -34.03 -22.31 44.03
N GLU A 208 -35.24 -22.33 43.47
CA GLU A 208 -35.67 -23.38 42.53
C GLU A 208 -34.84 -23.37 41.24
N VAL A 209 -34.57 -22.19 40.67
CA VAL A 209 -33.74 -22.04 39.46
C VAL A 209 -32.29 -22.43 39.73
N ILE A 210 -31.73 -22.06 40.89
CA ILE A 210 -30.38 -22.45 41.31
C ILE A 210 -30.31 -23.98 41.46
N SER A 211 -31.28 -24.59 42.15
CA SER A 211 -31.34 -26.05 42.30
C SER A 211 -31.45 -26.78 40.95
N LYS A 212 -32.14 -26.19 39.98
CA LYS A 212 -32.22 -26.74 38.62
C LYS A 212 -30.89 -26.62 37.87
N LEU A 213 -30.25 -25.45 37.93
CA LEU A 213 -28.95 -25.21 37.30
C LEU A 213 -27.86 -26.12 37.88
N ASP A 214 -27.85 -26.34 39.19
CA ASP A 214 -26.91 -27.27 39.83
C ASP A 214 -27.08 -28.72 39.33
N LYS A 215 -28.34 -29.15 39.13
CA LYS A 215 -28.64 -30.48 38.56
C LYS A 215 -28.20 -30.58 37.11
N ASP A 216 -28.44 -29.54 36.31
CA ASP A 216 -28.06 -29.50 34.90
C ASP A 216 -26.52 -29.45 34.74
N LEU A 217 -25.83 -28.71 35.60
CA LEU A 217 -24.37 -28.64 35.65
C LEU A 217 -23.79 -30.02 36.01
N ALA A 218 -24.29 -30.66 37.07
CA ALA A 218 -23.86 -31.99 37.47
C ALA A 218 -24.10 -33.05 36.38
N ALA A 219 -25.23 -32.94 35.66
CA ALA A 219 -25.52 -33.80 34.52
C ALA A 219 -24.54 -33.57 33.35
N SER A 220 -24.20 -32.31 33.07
CA SER A 220 -23.23 -31.95 32.03
C SER A 220 -21.80 -32.40 32.37
N GLU A 221 -21.37 -32.22 33.62
CA GLU A 221 -20.08 -32.72 34.11
C GLU A 221 -20.00 -34.25 34.03
N ALA A 222 -21.09 -34.95 34.36
CA ALA A 222 -21.16 -36.40 34.21
C ALA A 222 -21.06 -36.84 32.75
N GLN A 223 -21.70 -36.12 31.82
CA GLN A 223 -21.56 -36.35 30.38
C GLN A 223 -20.12 -36.10 29.91
N LEU A 224 -19.50 -35.00 30.34
CA LEU A 224 -18.13 -34.65 29.98
C LEU A 224 -17.13 -35.68 30.51
N GLY A 225 -17.31 -36.15 31.74
CA GLY A 225 -16.53 -37.24 32.32
C GLY A 225 -16.74 -38.58 31.60
N ALA A 226 -17.95 -38.86 31.11
CA ALA A 226 -18.22 -40.04 30.28
C ALA A 226 -17.52 -39.95 28.93
N LEU A 227 -17.58 -38.80 28.24
CA LEU A 227 -16.86 -38.57 26.99
C LEU A 227 -15.33 -38.67 27.18
N GLN A 228 -14.80 -38.09 28.25
CA GLN A 228 -13.38 -38.12 28.55
C GLN A 228 -12.86 -39.55 28.82
N LYS A 229 -13.72 -40.45 29.32
CA LYS A 229 -13.40 -41.89 29.45
C LYS A 229 -13.57 -42.67 28.15
N GLN A 230 -14.46 -42.21 27.27
CA GLN A 230 -14.76 -42.85 26.00
C GLN A 230 -13.68 -42.56 24.94
N TYR A 231 -12.97 -41.45 25.07
CA TYR A 231 -11.91 -41.03 24.16
C TYR A 231 -10.60 -40.81 24.92
N ASP A 232 -9.61 -41.66 24.67
CA ASP A 232 -8.25 -41.48 25.17
C ASP A 232 -7.56 -40.41 24.30
N TYR A 233 -7.64 -39.15 24.74
CA TYR A 233 -6.90 -38.07 24.10
C TYR A 233 -5.41 -38.26 24.39
N PRO A 234 -4.56 -38.55 23.39
CA PRO A 234 -3.13 -38.63 23.63
C PRO A 234 -2.66 -37.30 24.21
N ARG A 235 -2.11 -37.36 25.42
CA ARG A 235 -1.58 -36.20 26.13
C ARG A 235 -0.58 -35.52 25.20
N SER A 236 -0.88 -34.28 24.80
CA SER A 236 -0.08 -33.55 23.82
C SER A 236 1.40 -33.59 24.25
N ASP A 237 2.24 -34.24 23.44
CA ASP A 237 3.68 -34.25 23.68
C ASP A 237 4.16 -32.81 23.47
N GLN A 238 4.32 -32.08 24.57
CA GLN A 238 4.76 -30.69 24.58
C GLN A 238 6.06 -30.51 23.80
N LYS A 239 6.93 -31.54 23.73
CA LYS A 239 8.17 -31.49 22.94
C LYS A 239 7.89 -31.60 21.44
N ALA A 240 6.94 -32.44 21.03
CA ALA A 240 6.52 -32.54 19.63
C ALA A 240 5.82 -31.26 19.16
N VAL A 241 4.92 -30.70 19.98
CA VAL A 241 4.25 -29.42 19.68
C VAL A 241 5.26 -28.28 19.58
N ALA A 242 6.17 -28.16 20.55
CA ALA A 242 7.21 -27.13 20.52
C ALA A 242 8.09 -27.25 19.25
N LYS A 243 8.46 -28.47 18.86
CA LYS A 243 9.20 -28.71 17.61
C LYS A 243 8.40 -28.27 16.39
N VAL A 244 7.13 -28.67 16.27
CA VAL A 244 6.27 -28.29 15.14
C VAL A 244 6.09 -26.78 15.07
N THR A 245 5.83 -26.12 16.22
CA THR A 245 5.70 -24.66 16.28
C THR A 245 6.99 -23.96 15.87
N GLN A 246 8.14 -24.48 16.27
CA GLN A 246 9.44 -23.89 15.92
C GLN A 246 9.79 -24.11 14.44
N THR A 247 9.49 -25.29 13.88
CA THR A 247 9.62 -25.55 12.44
C THR A 247 8.70 -24.64 11.63
N LEU A 248 7.44 -24.48 12.05
CA LEU A 248 6.49 -23.59 11.39
C LEU A 248 6.98 -22.14 11.41
N LYS A 249 7.53 -21.69 12.55
CA LYS A 249 8.11 -20.35 12.67
C LYS A 249 9.29 -20.15 11.72
N LEU A 250 10.16 -21.16 11.57
CA LEU A 250 11.28 -21.11 10.63
C LEU A 250 10.78 -21.00 9.18
N VAL A 251 9.86 -21.90 8.76
CA VAL A 251 9.31 -21.88 7.40
C VAL A 251 8.60 -20.56 7.08
N LEU A 252 7.83 -20.02 8.03
CA LEU A 252 7.18 -18.72 7.84
C LEU A 252 8.19 -17.57 7.75
N SER A 253 9.31 -17.65 8.47
CA SER A 253 10.38 -16.65 8.38
C SER A 253 11.11 -16.73 7.04
N GLU A 254 11.38 -17.93 6.54
CA GLU A 254 11.95 -18.15 5.21
C GLU A 254 11.02 -17.63 4.10
N LEU A 255 9.72 -17.91 4.21
CA LEU A 255 8.72 -17.39 3.28
C LEU A 255 8.68 -15.85 3.30
N ALA A 256 8.68 -15.23 4.48
CA ALA A 256 8.71 -13.78 4.60
C ALA A 256 9.98 -13.17 3.98
N GLN A 257 11.13 -13.81 4.16
CA GLN A 257 12.38 -13.40 3.53
C GLN A 257 12.33 -13.55 2.01
N LEU A 258 11.75 -14.65 1.50
CA LEU A 258 11.57 -14.86 0.06
C LEU A 258 10.67 -13.78 -0.55
N VAL A 259 9.53 -13.49 0.08
CA VAL A 259 8.62 -12.41 -0.35
C VAL A 259 9.34 -11.06 -0.33
N THR A 260 10.11 -10.77 0.73
CA THR A 260 10.87 -9.52 0.83
C THR A 260 11.91 -9.41 -0.30
N SER A 261 12.63 -10.50 -0.59
CA SER A 261 13.60 -10.55 -1.67
C SER A 261 12.94 -10.40 -3.05
N PHE A 262 11.77 -11.02 -3.25
CA PHE A 262 10.98 -10.87 -4.46
C PHE A 262 10.50 -9.44 -4.64
N SER A 263 9.93 -8.82 -3.61
CA SER A 263 9.50 -7.43 -3.65
C SER A 263 10.65 -6.49 -3.98
N TYR A 264 11.83 -6.71 -3.39
CA TYR A 264 13.03 -5.95 -3.73
C TYR A 264 13.41 -6.11 -5.20
N CYS A 265 13.59 -7.34 -5.68
CA CYS A 265 13.95 -7.61 -7.09
C CYS A 265 12.89 -7.09 -8.07
N PHE A 266 11.61 -7.21 -7.71
CA PHE A 266 10.51 -6.70 -8.51
C PHE A 266 10.61 -5.18 -8.65
N GLU A 267 10.76 -4.46 -7.54
CA GLU A 267 10.86 -3.01 -7.53
C GLU A 267 12.14 -2.49 -8.20
N SER A 268 13.29 -3.12 -7.95
CA SER A 268 14.58 -2.67 -8.46
C SER A 268 14.82 -3.02 -9.93
N GLU A 269 14.42 -4.22 -10.35
CA GLU A 269 14.84 -4.76 -11.64
C GLU A 269 13.68 -4.96 -12.61
N MET A 270 12.52 -5.44 -12.14
CA MET A 270 11.42 -5.88 -13.03
C MET A 270 10.40 -4.78 -13.32
N ARG A 271 10.09 -3.90 -12.36
CA ARG A 271 9.01 -2.89 -12.44
C ARG A 271 9.19 -1.93 -13.60
N GLN A 272 10.43 -1.58 -13.93
CA GLN A 272 10.78 -0.75 -15.08
C GLN A 272 10.45 -1.38 -16.43
N TRP A 273 10.21 -2.70 -16.49
CA TRP A 273 9.85 -3.43 -17.71
C TRP A 273 8.36 -3.76 -17.78
N CYS A 274 7.68 -3.90 -16.63
CA CYS A 274 6.28 -4.30 -16.56
C CYS A 274 5.28 -3.31 -17.21
N ASN A 275 5.67 -2.04 -17.42
CA ASN A 275 4.82 -1.00 -18.01
C ASN A 275 5.42 -0.34 -19.27
N LYS A 276 6.49 -0.92 -19.85
CA LYS A 276 7.02 -0.40 -21.11
C LYS A 276 6.11 -0.80 -22.26
N THR A 277 5.79 0.15 -23.12
CA THR A 277 5.08 -0.13 -24.37
C THR A 277 5.88 -1.19 -25.15
N PRO A 278 5.21 -2.19 -25.76
CA PRO A 278 5.86 -3.19 -26.57
C PRO A 278 6.84 -2.52 -27.55
N PRO A 279 8.09 -3.02 -27.68
CA PRO A 279 9.02 -2.43 -28.62
C PRO A 279 8.38 -2.46 -30.01
N GLN A 280 8.32 -1.30 -30.67
CA GLN A 280 7.81 -1.26 -32.04
C GLN A 280 8.79 -2.01 -32.94
N LEU A 281 8.39 -3.20 -33.35
CA LEU A 281 9.12 -4.01 -34.31
C LEU A 281 9.16 -3.20 -35.62
N THR A 282 10.34 -2.73 -36.00
CA THR A 282 10.57 -2.05 -37.29
C THR A 282 10.06 -2.93 -38.44
N ASP A 283 9.52 -2.33 -39.51
CA ASP A 283 9.03 -3.01 -40.74
C ASP A 283 10.10 -3.80 -41.53
N LEU A 284 11.25 -4.08 -40.92
CA LEU A 284 12.33 -4.87 -41.46
C LEU A 284 11.86 -6.29 -41.83
N GLY A 285 11.02 -6.94 -41.01
CA GLY A 285 10.49 -8.28 -41.31
C GLY A 285 9.75 -8.34 -42.65
N PRO A 286 8.72 -7.49 -42.88
CA PRO A 286 8.06 -7.35 -44.17
C PRO A 286 9.01 -6.96 -45.33
N ALA A 287 9.97 -6.07 -45.09
CA ALA A 287 10.95 -5.66 -46.10
C ALA A 287 11.88 -6.82 -46.50
N VAL A 288 12.40 -7.57 -45.54
CA VAL A 288 13.23 -8.77 -45.71
C VAL A 288 12.46 -9.84 -46.46
N LYS A 289 11.20 -10.12 -46.08
CA LYS A 289 10.33 -11.06 -46.80
C LYS A 289 10.07 -10.64 -48.25
N ARG A 290 9.91 -9.33 -48.51
CA ARG A 290 9.78 -8.80 -49.88
C ARG A 290 11.05 -9.01 -50.69
N VAL A 291 12.23 -8.75 -50.11
CA VAL A 291 13.53 -8.98 -50.75
C VAL A 291 13.73 -10.47 -51.08
N HIS A 292 13.41 -11.38 -50.16
CA HIS A 292 13.44 -12.82 -50.43
C HIS A 292 12.56 -13.21 -51.61
N SER A 293 11.32 -12.72 -51.65
CA SER A 293 10.38 -13.02 -52.74
C SER A 293 10.89 -12.53 -54.09
N LEU A 294 11.46 -11.31 -54.14
CA LEU A 294 12.10 -10.77 -55.35
C LEU A 294 13.31 -11.59 -55.78
N LEU A 295 14.16 -11.99 -54.84
CA LEU A 295 15.34 -12.82 -55.13
C LEU A 295 14.93 -14.21 -55.64
N GLN A 296 13.90 -14.79 -55.05
CA GLN A 296 13.34 -16.08 -55.49
C GLN A 296 12.77 -15.98 -56.91
N GLN A 297 12.01 -14.92 -57.23
CA GLN A 297 11.53 -14.67 -58.60
C GLN A 297 12.69 -14.49 -59.59
N PHE A 298 13.75 -13.78 -59.17
CA PHE A 298 14.94 -13.60 -59.99
C PHE A 298 15.66 -14.92 -60.26
N SER A 299 15.77 -15.80 -59.26
CA SER A 299 16.35 -17.13 -59.44
C SER A 299 15.56 -17.97 -60.44
N VAL A 300 14.23 -17.96 -60.35
CA VAL A 300 13.36 -18.67 -61.31
C VAL A 300 13.54 -18.14 -62.74
N LEU A 301 13.67 -16.82 -62.90
CA LEU A 301 13.97 -16.21 -64.21
C LEU A 301 15.33 -16.64 -64.75
N LEU A 302 16.36 -16.70 -63.89
CA LEU A 302 17.69 -17.17 -64.28
C LEU A 302 17.69 -18.65 -64.65
N ASP A 303 16.95 -19.50 -63.95
CA ASP A 303 16.76 -20.90 -64.33
C ASP A 303 16.01 -21.03 -65.66
N GLY A 304 15.01 -20.18 -65.90
CA GLY A 304 14.35 -20.07 -67.19
C GLY A 304 15.31 -19.68 -68.32
N LEU A 305 16.17 -18.68 -68.08
CA LEU A 305 17.23 -18.25 -69.00
C LEU A 305 18.25 -19.35 -69.26
N LYS A 306 18.64 -20.09 -68.22
CA LYS A 306 19.50 -21.27 -68.34
C LYS A 306 18.81 -22.36 -69.17
N GLY A 307 17.53 -22.61 -68.96
CA GLY A 307 16.72 -23.52 -69.76
C GLY A 307 16.62 -23.12 -71.24
N ILE A 308 16.42 -21.82 -71.51
CA ILE A 308 16.45 -21.28 -72.87
C ILE A 308 17.85 -21.44 -73.48
N GLN A 309 18.90 -21.19 -72.71
CA GLN A 309 20.27 -21.35 -73.18
C GLN A 309 20.63 -22.81 -73.43
N THR A 310 20.27 -23.75 -72.57
CA THR A 310 20.50 -25.19 -72.80
C THR A 310 19.68 -25.69 -73.98
N SER A 311 18.45 -25.20 -74.15
CA SER A 311 17.64 -25.45 -75.35
C SER A 311 18.30 -24.87 -76.61
N TYR A 312 18.78 -23.62 -76.57
CA TYR A 312 19.52 -22.98 -77.66
C TYR A 312 20.82 -23.72 -77.99
N ILE A 313 21.60 -24.13 -76.98
CA ILE A 313 22.80 -24.96 -77.18
C ILE A 313 22.42 -26.34 -77.73
N GLY A 314 21.31 -26.94 -77.31
CA GLY A 314 20.77 -28.18 -77.88
C GLY A 314 20.45 -28.04 -79.37
N VAL A 315 19.83 -26.91 -79.75
CA VAL A 315 19.52 -26.59 -81.15
C VAL A 315 20.79 -26.26 -81.96
N CYS A 316 21.73 -25.49 -81.39
CA CYS A 316 23.00 -25.13 -82.02
C CYS A 316 24.03 -26.26 -82.04
N SER A 317 23.99 -27.22 -81.11
CA SER A 317 24.86 -28.41 -81.17
C SER A 317 24.41 -29.39 -82.24
N SER A 318 23.17 -29.27 -82.71
CA SER A 318 22.68 -29.94 -83.91
C SER A 318 23.03 -29.22 -85.22
N GLY A 319 23.68 -28.05 -85.18
CA GLY A 319 24.10 -27.25 -86.34
C GLY A 319 25.48 -26.62 -86.15
N GLN A 320 26.49 -27.15 -86.83
CA GLN A 320 27.92 -26.80 -86.74
C GLN A 320 28.30 -25.34 -86.39
N HIS A 321 29.27 -25.25 -85.46
CA HIS A 321 30.22 -24.17 -85.17
C HIS A 321 29.72 -22.72 -85.03
N SER A 322 29.70 -22.18 -83.80
CA SER A 322 30.39 -20.90 -83.51
C SER A 322 30.54 -20.63 -82.00
N LYS A 323 31.59 -19.88 -81.66
CA LYS A 323 32.15 -19.62 -80.33
C LYS A 323 31.17 -18.83 -79.44
N ASN A 324 30.80 -19.34 -78.25
CA ASN A 324 30.17 -18.55 -77.17
C ASN A 324 30.34 -19.16 -75.74
N ALA A 325 31.49 -19.81 -75.44
CA ALA A 325 31.72 -20.47 -74.15
C ALA A 325 31.86 -19.51 -72.94
N THR A 326 31.97 -18.20 -73.17
CA THR A 326 32.23 -17.20 -72.12
C THR A 326 30.96 -16.66 -71.48
N GLU A 327 29.83 -16.60 -72.21
CA GLU A 327 28.54 -16.14 -71.68
C GLU A 327 27.85 -17.21 -70.82
N THR A 328 27.93 -18.49 -71.21
CA THR A 328 27.37 -19.62 -70.45
C THR A 328 27.98 -19.70 -69.04
N LYS A 329 29.31 -19.55 -68.94
CA LYS A 329 29.99 -19.53 -67.63
C LYS A 329 29.60 -18.35 -66.74
N ARG A 330 29.17 -17.22 -67.31
CA ARG A 330 28.72 -16.05 -66.52
C ARG A 330 27.32 -16.25 -65.98
N VAL A 331 26.41 -16.81 -66.77
CA VAL A 331 25.03 -17.10 -66.34
C VAL A 331 25.01 -18.22 -65.30
N ASP A 332 25.75 -19.31 -65.51
CA ASP A 332 25.86 -20.39 -64.52
C ASP A 332 26.46 -19.90 -63.19
N LYS A 333 27.45 -19.00 -63.25
CA LYS A 333 28.04 -18.39 -62.04
C LYS A 333 27.06 -17.44 -61.36
N LEU A 334 26.25 -16.70 -62.12
CA LEU A 334 25.22 -15.82 -61.57
C LEU A 334 24.10 -16.60 -60.88
N VAL A 335 23.62 -17.69 -61.51
CA VAL A 335 22.62 -18.63 -60.94
C VAL A 335 23.15 -19.24 -59.64
N SER A 336 24.40 -19.71 -59.64
CA SER A 336 25.01 -20.31 -58.44
C SER A 336 25.15 -19.29 -57.29
N VAL A 337 25.50 -18.03 -57.61
CA VAL A 337 25.60 -16.97 -56.60
C VAL A 337 24.23 -16.52 -56.10
N SER A 338 23.22 -16.42 -56.97
CA SER A 338 21.85 -16.09 -56.54
C SER A 338 21.24 -17.19 -55.67
N GLN A 339 21.52 -18.45 -55.99
CA GLN A 339 21.06 -19.61 -55.21
C GLN A 339 21.69 -19.62 -53.81
N ALA A 340 23.01 -19.42 -53.72
CA ALA A 340 23.70 -19.34 -52.42
C ALA A 340 23.22 -18.15 -51.56
N ALA A 341 22.93 -17.01 -52.18
CA ALA A 341 22.38 -15.85 -51.48
C ALA A 341 20.95 -16.10 -50.97
N LEU A 342 20.13 -16.85 -51.74
CA LEU A 342 18.78 -17.21 -51.33
C LEU A 342 18.79 -18.17 -50.14
N GLU A 343 19.67 -19.18 -50.14
CA GLU A 343 19.81 -20.14 -49.05
C GLU A 343 20.23 -19.47 -47.75
N SER A 344 21.24 -18.58 -47.80
CA SER A 344 21.67 -17.81 -46.63
C SER A 344 20.57 -16.88 -46.10
N PHE A 345 19.77 -16.30 -46.99
CA PHE A 345 18.66 -15.45 -46.60
C PHE A 345 17.48 -16.24 -46.01
N GLN A 346 17.23 -17.43 -46.55
CA GLN A 346 16.19 -18.32 -46.06
C GLN A 346 16.51 -18.83 -44.64
N GLU A 347 17.78 -19.06 -44.33
CA GLU A 347 18.26 -19.33 -42.98
C GLU A 347 17.98 -18.14 -42.04
N CYS A 348 18.30 -16.91 -42.45
CA CYS A 348 18.02 -15.70 -41.66
C CYS A 348 16.51 -15.49 -41.42
N VAL A 349 15.68 -15.75 -42.43
CA VAL A 349 14.22 -15.67 -42.32
C VAL A 349 13.69 -16.78 -41.40
N SER A 350 14.26 -17.98 -41.44
CA SER A 350 13.88 -19.08 -40.56
C SER A 350 14.16 -18.74 -39.09
N ILE A 351 15.34 -18.21 -38.78
CA ILE A 351 15.72 -17.76 -37.44
C ILE A 351 14.77 -16.66 -36.94
N MET A 352 14.41 -15.72 -37.82
CA MET A 352 13.46 -14.65 -37.49
C MET A 352 12.05 -15.18 -37.24
N ASN A 353 11.61 -16.18 -38.03
CA ASN A 353 10.29 -16.77 -37.89
C ASN A 353 10.20 -17.66 -36.63
N GLU A 354 11.28 -18.37 -36.29
CA GLU A 354 11.41 -19.10 -35.01
C GLU A 354 11.40 -18.12 -33.82
N SER A 355 12.04 -16.96 -33.95
CA SER A 355 12.00 -15.89 -32.95
C SER A 355 10.60 -15.28 -32.79
N LEU A 356 9.85 -15.14 -33.90
CA LEU A 356 8.45 -14.71 -33.89
C LEU A 356 7.51 -15.76 -33.27
N GLN A 357 7.74 -17.05 -33.51
CA GLN A 357 6.98 -18.13 -32.89
C GLN A 357 7.20 -18.17 -31.36
N ARG A 358 8.43 -17.93 -30.89
CA ARG A 358 8.72 -17.76 -29.44
C ARG A 358 8.00 -16.56 -28.82
N CYS A 359 7.61 -15.56 -29.59
CA CYS A 359 6.79 -14.42 -29.14
C CYS A 359 5.28 -14.65 -29.33
N GLY A 360 4.86 -15.60 -30.17
CA GLY A 360 3.47 -15.85 -30.55
C GLY A 360 2.83 -17.05 -29.84
N GLU A 361 3.62 -17.98 -29.30
CA GLU A 361 3.15 -18.85 -28.24
C GLU A 361 2.94 -17.98 -27.00
N GLU A 362 1.70 -17.92 -26.52
CA GLU A 362 1.30 -17.17 -25.34
C GLU A 362 2.36 -17.34 -24.25
N TRP A 363 2.89 -16.20 -23.77
CA TRP A 363 3.51 -16.14 -22.47
C TRP A 363 2.41 -16.45 -21.45
N ASP A 364 2.12 -17.73 -21.31
CA ASP A 364 1.22 -18.24 -20.30
C ASP A 364 2.00 -18.10 -18.99
N ALA A 365 1.76 -16.98 -18.30
CA ALA A 365 2.39 -16.58 -17.04
C ALA A 365 2.18 -17.61 -15.90
N SER A 366 1.52 -18.73 -16.22
CA SER A 366 1.12 -19.81 -15.33
C SER A 366 2.17 -20.92 -15.19
N THR A 367 3.19 -21.02 -16.06
CA THR A 367 4.02 -22.25 -16.13
C THR A 367 5.47 -22.11 -15.65
N THR A 368 6.00 -20.90 -15.42
CA THR A 368 7.45 -20.71 -15.13
C THR A 368 7.84 -20.50 -13.66
N LEU A 369 6.91 -20.52 -12.70
CA LEU A 369 7.27 -20.48 -11.27
C LEU A 369 7.16 -21.84 -10.55
N GLY A 370 6.65 -22.89 -11.20
CA GLY A 370 6.45 -24.21 -10.58
C GLY A 370 7.56 -25.24 -10.78
N ALA A 371 8.39 -25.11 -11.83
CA ALA A 371 9.25 -26.22 -12.27
C ALA A 371 10.72 -26.14 -11.82
N THR A 372 11.15 -25.06 -11.15
CA THR A 372 12.57 -24.90 -10.76
C THR A 372 12.85 -25.10 -9.27
N PHE A 373 11.83 -25.40 -8.45
CA PHE A 373 11.99 -25.63 -7.00
C PHE A 373 11.88 -27.10 -6.56
N LEU A 374 11.95 -28.06 -7.49
CA LEU A 374 12.11 -29.48 -7.17
C LEU A 374 13.32 -30.06 -7.91
N ARG A 375 14.52 -29.75 -7.40
CA ARG A 375 15.66 -30.66 -7.40
C ARG A 375 16.61 -30.34 -6.26
#